data_AF-A0A0Q9W2Q8-F1
#
_entry.id   AF-A0A0Q9W2Q8-F1
#
_cell.length_a   1.000
_cell.length_b   1.000
_cell.length_c   1.000
_cell.angle_alpha   90.00
_cell.angle_beta   90.00
_cell.angle_gamma   90.00
#
_symmetry.space_group_name_H-M   'P 1'
#
loop_
_entity.id
_entity.type
_entity.pdbx_description
1 polymer ?
#
loop_
_entity_poly.entity_id
_entity_poly.type
_entity_poly.pdbx_seq_one_letter_code
_entity_poly.pdbx_strand_id
1 'polypeptide(L)'
;MRLLKCCCCISLQFGTMIIGCIFGIKDFSLGCLGIYFVTRKELPVWVITFFDKMNARQCVFCFAIVFYLMSFSDLLLISGAMAKNPAYMGPWLIVNFIVLICTIATALLSAIAIIRIVLIVYAMLVVNSYYDELTA
;
A
#
# COMPACT_ATOMS: atom_id res chain seq x y z
N MET A 1 18.03 13.88 -12.28
CA MET A 1 19.17 12.94 -12.36
C MET A 1 18.67 11.62 -12.95
N ARG A 2 19.16 11.20 -14.12
CA ARG A 2 18.70 10.02 -14.88
C ARG A 2 19.22 8.69 -14.29
N LEU A 3 18.82 8.34 -13.07
CA LEU A 3 19.21 7.09 -12.41
C LEU A 3 18.44 5.83 -12.89
N LEU A 4 17.45 5.98 -13.78
CA LEU A 4 16.51 4.90 -14.14
C LEU A 4 16.80 4.13 -15.43
N LYS A 5 17.88 4.46 -16.15
CA LYS A 5 18.32 3.64 -17.29
C LYS A 5 18.89 2.27 -16.87
N CYS A 6 19.02 1.97 -15.57
CA CYS A 6 19.65 0.73 -15.11
C CYS A 6 18.68 -0.45 -14.86
N CYS A 7 17.35 -0.24 -14.85
CA CYS A 7 16.33 -1.33 -14.87
C CYS A 7 15.65 -1.41 -16.24
N CYS A 8 16.48 -1.47 -17.29
CA CYS A 8 16.25 -1.08 -18.67
C CYS A 8 15.31 -1.96 -19.54
N CYS A 9 14.34 -2.69 -18.99
CA CYS A 9 13.44 -3.53 -19.81
C CYS A 9 11.93 -3.28 -19.61
N ILE A 10 11.52 -2.52 -18.59
CA ILE A 10 10.10 -2.26 -18.30
C ILE A 10 9.89 -0.75 -18.35
N SER A 11 8.97 -0.29 -19.21
CA SER A 11 8.56 1.12 -19.24
C SER A 11 8.07 1.55 -17.84
N LEU A 12 8.40 2.77 -17.40
CA LEU A 12 7.98 3.28 -16.07
C LEU A 12 6.47 3.20 -15.87
N GLN A 13 5.70 3.32 -16.95
CA GLN A 13 4.26 3.10 -16.97
C GLN A 13 3.90 1.67 -16.51
N PHE A 14 4.57 0.65 -17.05
CA PHE A 14 4.39 -0.74 -16.64
C PHE A 14 4.90 -1.00 -15.22
N GLY A 15 6.01 -0.39 -14.82
CA GLY A 15 6.50 -0.47 -13.43
C GLY A 15 5.47 0.05 -12.43
N THR A 16 4.87 1.21 -12.72
CA THR A 16 3.81 1.83 -11.91
C THR A 16 2.55 0.96 -11.85
N MET A 17 2.13 0.37 -12.98
CA MET A 17 0.99 -0.55 -13.00
C MET A 17 1.24 -1.82 -12.19
N ILE A 18 2.43 -2.43 -12.30
CA ILE A 18 2.80 -3.64 -11.55
C ILE A 18 2.76 -3.36 -10.04
N ILE A 19 3.30 -2.20 -9.61
CA ILE A 19 3.25 -1.78 -8.21
C ILE A 19 1.80 -1.66 -7.73
N GLY A 20 0.95 -0.95 -8.48
CA GLY A 20 -0.47 -0.82 -8.14
C GLY A 20 -1.17 -2.18 -8.04
N CYS A 21 -0.89 -3.12 -8.95
CA CYS A 21 -1.47 -4.45 -8.89
C CYS A 21 -1.01 -5.24 -7.65
N ILE A 22 0.28 -5.22 -7.33
CA ILE A 22 0.83 -5.98 -6.18
C ILE A 22 0.27 -5.44 -4.87
N PHE A 23 0.31 -4.12 -4.68
CA PHE A 23 -0.23 -3.48 -3.47
C PHE A 23 -1.74 -3.66 -3.38
N GLY A 24 -2.45 -3.42 -4.49
CA GLY A 24 -3.90 -3.54 -4.54
C GLY A 24 -4.41 -4.95 -4.24
N ILE A 25 -3.77 -6.00 -4.77
CA ILE A 25 -4.12 -7.40 -4.46
C ILE A 25 -3.86 -7.73 -2.99
N LYS A 26 -2.73 -7.27 -2.44
CA LYS A 26 -2.40 -7.50 -1.03
C LYS A 26 -3.41 -6.84 -0.11
N ASP A 27 -3.71 -5.58 -0.32
CA ASP A 27 -4.62 -4.82 0.52
C ASP A 27 -6.06 -5.33 0.39
N PHE A 28 -6.49 -5.69 -0.82
CA PHE A 28 -7.79 -6.34 -1.03
C PHE A 28 -7.89 -7.68 -0.28
N SER A 29 -6.87 -8.51 -0.36
CA SER A 29 -6.83 -9.81 0.32
C SER A 29 -6.87 -9.65 1.86
N LEU A 30 -6.14 -8.67 2.40
CA LEU A 30 -6.16 -8.35 3.83
C LEU A 30 -7.53 -7.80 4.27
N GLY A 31 -8.15 -6.93 3.45
CA GLY A 31 -9.51 -6.45 3.69
C GLY A 31 -10.54 -7.58 3.74
N CYS A 32 -10.49 -8.51 2.78
CA CYS A 32 -11.34 -9.69 2.73
C CYS A 32 -11.15 -10.59 3.96
N LEU A 33 -9.90 -10.85 4.37
CA LEU A 33 -9.61 -11.61 5.59
C LEU A 33 -10.16 -10.93 6.84
N GLY A 34 -10.02 -9.60 6.93
CA GLY A 34 -10.58 -8.82 8.04
C GLY A 34 -12.10 -8.95 8.13
N ILE A 35 -12.82 -8.80 7.02
CA ILE A 35 -14.27 -9.01 6.98
C ILE A 35 -14.62 -10.46 7.33
N TYR A 36 -13.90 -11.44 6.79
CA TYR A 36 -14.13 -12.85 7.06
C TYR A 36 -14.09 -13.16 8.56
N PHE A 37 -13.07 -12.67 9.28
CA PHE A 37 -12.96 -12.86 10.73
C PHE A 37 -14.09 -12.16 11.51
N VAL A 38 -14.54 -10.99 11.05
CA VAL A 38 -15.66 -10.26 11.66
C VAL A 38 -16.97 -11.03 11.48
N THR A 39 -17.25 -11.55 10.29
CA THR A 39 -18.50 -12.26 9.97
C THR A 39 -18.58 -13.64 10.65
N ARG A 40 -17.46 -14.38 10.69
CA ARG A 40 -17.39 -15.70 11.35
C ARG A 40 -17.38 -15.63 12.87
N LYS A 41 -17.19 -14.44 13.46
CA LYS A 41 -16.96 -14.20 14.91
C LYS A 41 -15.75 -14.95 15.49
N GLU A 42 -14.95 -15.61 14.65
CA GLU A 42 -13.74 -16.34 15.02
C GLU A 42 -12.54 -15.41 14.81
N LEU A 43 -12.24 -14.62 15.83
CA LEU A 43 -11.01 -13.83 15.88
C LEU A 43 -9.88 -14.72 16.40
N PRO A 44 -8.73 -14.78 15.71
CA PRO A 44 -7.63 -15.61 16.16
C PRO A 44 -7.02 -15.02 17.45
N VAL A 45 -6.54 -15.89 18.36
CA VAL A 45 -6.18 -15.52 19.75
C VAL A 45 -5.18 -14.36 19.82
N TRP A 46 -4.18 -14.35 18.96
CA TRP A 46 -3.20 -13.25 18.84
C TRP A 46 -3.82 -11.87 18.54
N VAL A 47 -4.92 -11.81 17.78
CA VAL A 47 -5.62 -10.55 17.48
C VAL A 47 -6.43 -10.09 18.69
N ILE A 48 -7.02 -11.03 19.43
CA ILE A 48 -7.75 -10.72 20.66
C ILE A 48 -6.78 -10.17 21.72
N THR A 49 -5.62 -10.80 21.92
CA THR A 49 -4.61 -10.31 22.86
C THR A 49 -3.97 -8.99 22.42
N PHE A 50 -3.80 -8.76 21.11
CA PHE A 50 -3.33 -7.45 20.62
C PHE A 50 -4.31 -6.32 20.93
N PHE A 51 -5.61 -6.60 20.81
CA PHE A 51 -6.68 -5.64 21.10
C PHE A 51 -7.31 -5.83 22.48
N ASP A 52 -6.61 -6.41 23.47
CA ASP A 52 -7.20 -6.79 24.76
C ASP A 52 -7.89 -5.61 25.50
N LYS A 53 -7.41 -4.38 25.27
CA LYS A 53 -7.99 -3.14 25.83
C LYS A 53 -9.09 -2.49 24.96
N MET A 54 -9.42 -3.04 23.80
CA MET A 54 -10.36 -2.49 22.83
C MET A 54 -11.33 -3.55 22.29
N ASN A 55 -12.42 -3.12 21.67
CA ASN A 55 -13.31 -4.06 20.96
C ASN A 55 -12.60 -4.60 19.70
N ALA A 56 -11.89 -5.71 19.83
CA ALA A 56 -11.11 -6.35 18.77
C ALA A 56 -11.87 -6.48 17.44
N ARG A 57 -13.16 -6.81 17.49
CA ARG A 57 -14.02 -6.92 16.30
C ARG A 57 -14.22 -5.58 15.58
N GLN A 58 -14.48 -4.50 16.32
CA GLN A 58 -14.64 -3.17 15.73
C GLN A 58 -13.31 -2.66 15.16
N CYS A 59 -12.21 -2.92 15.85
CA CYS A 59 -10.87 -2.59 15.36
C CYS A 59 -10.56 -3.32 14.05
N VAL A 60 -10.74 -4.65 13.99
CA VAL A 60 -10.49 -5.44 12.77
C VAL A 60 -11.39 -5.00 11.62
N PHE A 61 -12.65 -4.66 11.89
CA PHE A 61 -13.56 -4.12 10.88
C PHE A 61 -13.08 -2.76 10.35
N CYS A 62 -12.63 -1.86 11.23
CA CYS A 62 -12.08 -0.57 10.85
C CYS A 62 -10.82 -0.73 9.99
N PHE A 63 -9.90 -1.62 10.39
CA PHE A 63 -8.72 -1.95 9.58
C PHE A 63 -9.09 -2.53 8.22
N ALA A 64 -10.10 -3.39 8.14
CA ALA A 64 -10.59 -3.92 6.87
C ALA A 64 -11.09 -2.81 5.94
N ILE A 65 -11.85 -1.84 6.45
CA ILE A 65 -12.30 -0.67 5.67
C ILE A 65 -11.11 0.15 5.17
N VAL A 66 -10.12 0.40 6.04
CA VAL A 66 -8.91 1.15 5.66
C VAL A 66 -8.15 0.41 4.55
N PHE A 67 -8.01 -0.92 4.62
CA PHE A 67 -7.39 -1.70 3.55
C PHE A 67 -8.17 -1.65 2.24
N TYR A 68 -9.51 -1.62 2.27
CA TYR A 68 -10.30 -1.40 1.05
C TYR A 68 -10.08 0.00 0.45
N LEU A 69 -9.97 1.03 1.29
CA LEU A 69 -9.64 2.38 0.83
C LEU A 69 -8.24 2.44 0.20
N MET A 70 -7.25 1.75 0.78
CA MET A 70 -5.91 1.64 0.18
C MET A 70 -5.96 0.92 -1.16
N SER A 71 -6.67 -0.21 -1.25
CA SER A 71 -6.86 -0.95 -2.50
C SER A 71 -7.53 -0.10 -3.59
N PHE A 72 -8.50 0.77 -3.22
CA PHE A 72 -9.08 1.73 -4.16
C PHE A 72 -8.07 2.79 -4.61
N SER A 73 -7.21 3.25 -3.71
CA SER A 73 -6.11 4.15 -4.08
C SER A 73 -5.14 3.50 -5.06
N ASP A 74 -4.86 2.21 -4.92
CA ASP A 74 -4.01 1.45 -5.86
C ASP A 74 -4.68 1.30 -7.24
N LEU A 75 -6.02 1.12 -7.28
CA LEU A 75 -6.76 1.14 -8.53
C LEU A 75 -6.69 2.50 -9.23
N LEU A 76 -6.71 3.60 -8.47
CA LEU A 76 -6.49 4.94 -9.00
C LEU A 76 -5.07 5.13 -9.55
N LEU A 77 -4.06 4.51 -8.93
CA LEU A 77 -2.71 4.50 -9.46
C LEU A 77 -2.64 3.81 -10.82
N ILE A 78 -3.26 2.63 -10.95
CA ILE A 78 -3.30 1.87 -12.21
C ILE A 78 -4.04 2.66 -13.29
N SER A 79 -5.19 3.25 -12.96
CA SER A 79 -5.96 4.04 -13.92
C SER A 79 -5.23 5.32 -14.33
N GLY A 80 -4.56 5.99 -13.38
CA GLY A 80 -3.68 7.13 -13.65
C GLY A 80 -2.52 6.76 -14.56
N ALA A 81 -1.94 5.56 -14.38
CA ALA A 81 -0.87 5.06 -15.23
C ALA A 81 -1.33 4.72 -16.65
N MET A 82 -2.53 4.17 -16.82
CA MET A 82 -3.13 3.91 -18.14
C MET A 82 -3.53 5.21 -18.84
N ALA A 83 -4.16 6.14 -18.12
CA ALA A 83 -4.64 7.42 -18.65
C ALA A 83 -3.53 8.46 -18.83
N LYS A 84 -2.29 8.16 -18.39
CA LYS A 84 -1.16 9.09 -18.37
C LYS A 84 -1.49 10.42 -17.68
N ASN A 85 -2.33 10.36 -16.65
CA ASN A 85 -2.79 11.54 -15.94
C ASN A 85 -2.08 11.62 -14.57
N PRO A 86 -1.22 12.63 -14.36
CA PRO A 86 -0.44 12.76 -13.13
C PRO A 86 -1.30 13.06 -11.90
N ALA A 87 -2.53 13.55 -12.07
CA ALA A 87 -3.43 13.93 -10.98
C ALA A 87 -3.77 12.76 -10.03
N TYR A 88 -3.71 11.51 -10.52
CA TYR A 88 -4.01 10.32 -9.72
C TYR A 88 -2.79 9.77 -8.97
N MET A 89 -1.57 10.14 -9.37
CA MET A 89 -0.34 9.62 -8.75
C MET A 89 0.05 10.40 -7.49
N GLY A 90 -0.22 11.71 -7.47
CA GLY A 90 0.04 12.57 -6.30
C GLY A 90 -0.66 12.09 -5.02
N PRO A 91 -1.98 11.84 -5.04
CA PRO A 91 -2.69 11.29 -3.88
C PRO A 91 -2.14 9.94 -3.42
N TRP A 92 -1.78 9.05 -4.35
CA TRP A 92 -1.21 7.75 -4.01
C TRP A 92 0.14 7.88 -3.28
N LEU A 93 1.01 8.80 -3.74
CA LEU A 93 2.29 9.09 -3.09
C LEU A 93 2.09 9.63 -1.66
N ILE A 94 1.12 10.52 -1.44
CA ILE A 94 0.82 11.07 -0.12
C ILE A 94 0.35 9.98 0.84
N VAL A 95 -0.59 9.13 0.40
CA VAL A 95 -1.11 8.02 1.22
C VAL A 95 0.01 7.05 1.59
N ASN A 96 0.84 6.64 0.62
CA ASN A 96 1.94 5.71 0.87
C ASN A 96 3.07 6.33 1.70
N PHE A 97 3.25 7.65 1.64
CA PHE A 97 4.17 8.37 2.52
C PHE A 97 3.70 8.34 3.98
N ILE A 98 2.39 8.49 4.25
CA ILE A 98 1.83 8.34 5.59
C ILE A 98 2.00 6.89 6.08
N VAL A 99 1.72 5.91 5.23
CA VAL A 99 1.93 4.49 5.55
C VAL A 99 3.40 4.19 5.85
N LEU A 100 4.34 4.81 5.13
CA LEU A 100 5.77 4.71 5.42
C LEU A 100 6.10 5.22 6.82
N ILE A 101 5.61 6.40 7.22
CA ILE A 101 5.85 6.97 8.55
C ILE A 101 5.33 6.03 9.65
N CYS A 102 4.12 5.51 9.49
CA CYS A 102 3.55 4.52 10.41
C CYS A 102 4.37 3.22 10.44
N THR A 103 4.91 2.80 9.31
CA THR A 103 5.75 1.59 9.21
C THR A 103 7.12 1.81 9.87
N ILE A 104 7.69 3.01 9.78
CA ILE A 104 8.94 3.36 10.48
C ILE A 104 8.74 3.28 12.00
N ALA A 105 7.62 3.82 12.52
CA ALA A 105 7.29 3.71 13.93
C ALA A 105 7.21 2.25 14.41
N THR A 106 6.70 1.35 13.57
CA THR A 106 6.60 -0.09 13.88
C THR A 106 7.90 -0.86 13.64
N ALA A 107 8.86 -0.33 12.88
CA ALA A 107 10.17 -0.97 12.69
C ALA A 107 11.03 -1.01 13.96
N LEU A 108 10.77 -0.13 14.92
CA LEU A 108 11.36 -0.24 16.26
C LEU A 108 10.90 -1.51 17.02
N LEU A 109 9.75 -2.08 16.64
CA LEU A 109 9.15 -3.24 17.31
C LEU A 109 9.43 -4.56 16.57
N SER A 110 9.74 -4.52 15.27
CA SER A 110 9.94 -5.73 14.46
C SER A 110 10.91 -5.51 13.30
N ALA A 111 11.96 -6.33 13.24
CA ALA A 111 12.94 -6.30 12.15
C ALA A 111 12.32 -6.63 10.77
N ILE A 112 11.19 -7.36 10.74
CA ILE A 112 10.47 -7.69 9.50
C ILE A 112 9.89 -6.42 8.84
N ALA A 113 9.59 -5.38 9.62
CA ALA A 113 9.10 -4.12 9.09
C ALA A 113 10.15 -3.35 8.28
N ILE A 114 11.45 -3.64 8.45
CA ILE A 114 12.53 -3.06 7.62
C ILE A 114 12.36 -3.46 6.15
N ILE A 115 12.03 -4.72 5.88
CA ILE A 115 11.79 -5.21 4.51
C ILE A 115 10.61 -4.44 3.88
N ARG A 116 9.56 -4.20 4.69
CA ARG A 116 8.39 -3.44 4.24
C ARG A 116 8.74 -1.98 3.92
N ILE A 117 9.60 -1.34 4.71
CA ILE A 117 10.11 0.02 4.44
C ILE A 117 10.83 0.06 3.08
N VAL A 118 11.75 -0.88 2.84
CA VAL A 118 12.51 -0.93 1.57
C VAL A 118 11.56 -1.08 0.38
N LEU A 119 10.55 -1.95 0.48
CA LEU A 119 9.56 -2.15 -0.57
C LEU A 119 8.72 -0.89 -0.84
N ILE A 120 8.24 -0.21 0.21
CA ILE A 120 7.43 1.00 0.08
C ILE A 120 8.27 2.15 -0.51
N VAL A 121 9.50 2.33 -0.05
CA VAL A 121 10.41 3.36 -0.59
C VAL A 121 10.71 3.10 -2.06
N TYR A 122 11.02 1.86 -2.44
CA TYR A 122 11.23 1.50 -3.83
C TYR A 122 10.00 1.77 -4.69
N ALA A 123 8.81 1.39 -4.21
CA ALA A 123 7.57 1.64 -4.91
C ALA A 123 7.32 3.14 -5.14
N MET A 124 7.50 3.96 -4.10
CA MET A 124 7.36 5.41 -4.20
C MET A 124 8.38 6.04 -5.16
N LEU A 125 9.63 5.54 -5.20
CA LEU A 125 10.63 6.03 -6.15
C LEU A 125 10.23 5.76 -7.60
N VAL A 126 9.69 4.58 -7.90
CA VAL A 126 9.22 4.23 -9.26
C VAL A 126 8.04 5.12 -9.66
N VAL A 127 7.05 5.27 -8.77
CA VAL A 127 5.86 6.10 -9.05
C VAL A 127 6.22 7.57 -9.18
N ASN A 128 7.07 8.11 -8.29
CA ASN A 128 7.50 9.50 -8.35
C ASN A 128 8.28 9.79 -9.64
N SER A 129 9.10 8.85 -10.08
CA SER A 129 9.85 9.02 -11.33
C SER A 129 8.94 9.05 -12.56
N TYR A 130 7.81 8.34 -12.52
CA TYR A 130 6.83 8.36 -13.61
C TYR A 130 5.97 9.62 -13.55
N TYR A 131 5.67 10.10 -12.35
CA TYR A 131 5.04 11.40 -12.13
C TYR A 131 5.91 12.55 -12.69
N ASP A 132 7.21 12.52 -12.42
CA ASP A 132 8.16 13.49 -12.97
C ASP A 132 8.23 13.41 -14.51
N GLU A 133 8.15 12.21 -15.09
CA GLU A 133 8.13 12.01 -16.55
C GLU A 133 6.85 12.57 -17.21
N LEU A 134 5.72 12.54 -16.51
CA LEU A 134 4.44 13.07 -16.99
C LEU A 134 4.27 14.58 -16.78
N THR A 135 5.08 15.18 -15.91
CA THR A 135 5.00 16.61 -15.55
C THR A 135 6.15 17.46 -16.11
N ALA A 136 7.18 16.82 -16.68
CA ALA A 136 8.28 17.45 -17.41
C ALA A 136 7.88 17.86 -18.84
#